data_AF-A0A832ZE38-F1
#
_entry.id   AF-A0A832ZE38-F1
#
_cell.length_a   1.000
_cell.length_b   1.000
_cell.length_c   1.000
_cell.angle_alpha   90.00
_cell.angle_beta   90.00
_cell.angle_gamma   90.00
#
_symmetry.space_group_name_H-M   'P 1'
#
loop_
_entity.id
_entity.type
_entity.pdbx_description
1 polymer ?
#
loop_
_entity_poly.entity_id
_entity_poly.type
_entity_poly.pdbx_seq_one_letter_code
_entity_poly.pdbx_strand_id
1 'polypeptide(L)'
;MVFQATSSSSEIATWIIAISFLISTIISILMLFGYAQQLQMRVWKRNIESKLSVLESYARRSRERTAKYLRDIGVENPEELISIASEYFTISPVSIEPIDIIRRLERILRTGEERIEELVERKAKKASSAEKKIAVTLLSIMNVLNMIYKYVRHILLWGLKTENPLLLGQLMFQLPLILRIARSYYEASKGIADGRPIGDAAGPLFAYYLMNKLPRIEGPIEIAKDTIYSVHELEGRKVVIVKAKGPGSTVGRPGEAVE
;
A
#
# COMPACT_ATOMS: atom_id res chain seq x y z
N MET A 1 -74.03 -28.79 -27.57
CA MET A 1 -72.66 -29.36 -27.53
C MET A 1 -71.73 -28.28 -26.99
N VAL A 2 -70.68 -28.69 -26.29
CA VAL A 2 -69.70 -27.85 -25.55
C VAL A 2 -70.18 -27.43 -24.17
N PHE A 3 -69.82 -28.22 -23.15
CA PHE A 3 -69.18 -27.77 -21.90
C PHE A 3 -68.98 -29.00 -21.00
N GLN A 4 -67.73 -29.40 -20.79
CA GLN A 4 -67.20 -30.20 -19.64
C GLN A 4 -65.92 -30.93 -20.09
N ALA A 5 -64.78 -30.24 -20.09
CA ALA A 5 -63.46 -30.88 -20.19
C ALA A 5 -62.32 -29.94 -19.74
N THR A 6 -62.49 -29.16 -18.67
CA THR A 6 -61.44 -28.24 -18.19
C THR A 6 -61.20 -28.24 -16.67
N SER A 7 -61.94 -29.03 -15.88
CA SER A 7 -61.83 -28.98 -14.41
C SER A 7 -60.68 -29.79 -13.81
N SER A 8 -60.24 -30.89 -14.43
CA SER A 8 -59.19 -31.75 -13.85
C SER A 8 -57.78 -31.17 -14.02
N SER A 9 -57.52 -30.49 -15.13
CA SER A 9 -56.23 -29.82 -15.37
C SER A 9 -56.04 -28.60 -14.46
N SER A 10 -57.12 -27.89 -14.13
CA SER A 10 -57.07 -26.77 -13.19
C SER A 10 -56.75 -27.20 -11.77
N GLU A 11 -57.28 -28.31 -11.26
CA GLU A 11 -56.98 -28.76 -9.89
C GLU A 11 -55.53 -29.20 -9.72
N ILE A 12 -54.98 -29.96 -10.68
CA ILE A 12 -53.58 -30.38 -10.67
C ILE A 12 -52.66 -29.15 -10.72
N ALA A 13 -52.99 -28.14 -11.54
CA ALA A 13 -52.24 -26.89 -11.60
C ALA A 13 -52.28 -26.14 -10.25
N THR A 14 -53.42 -26.11 -9.57
CA THR A 14 -53.55 -25.48 -8.24
C THR A 14 -52.69 -26.18 -7.19
N TRP A 15 -52.65 -27.53 -7.19
CA TRP A 15 -51.78 -28.30 -6.29
C TRP A 15 -50.29 -28.10 -6.59
N ILE A 16 -49.91 -28.02 -7.87
CA ILE A 16 -48.53 -27.70 -8.28
C ILE A 16 -48.12 -26.31 -7.79
N ILE A 17 -48.99 -25.31 -7.96
CA ILE A 17 -48.75 -23.94 -7.48
C ILE A 17 -48.67 -23.91 -5.96
N ALA A 18 -49.56 -24.60 -5.25
CA ALA A 18 -49.55 -24.67 -3.79
C ALA A 18 -48.27 -25.33 -3.25
N ILE A 19 -47.84 -26.45 -3.85
CA ILE A 19 -46.59 -27.13 -3.49
C ILE A 19 -45.38 -26.23 -3.80
N SER A 20 -45.37 -25.55 -4.94
CA SER A 20 -44.31 -24.60 -5.29
C SER A 20 -44.23 -23.44 -4.28
N PHE A 21 -45.37 -22.90 -3.86
CA PHE A 21 -45.45 -21.85 -2.84
C PHE A 21 -44.96 -22.34 -1.47
N LEU A 22 -45.31 -23.57 -1.09
CA LEU A 22 -44.88 -24.18 0.17
C LEU A 22 -43.36 -24.41 0.19
N ILE A 23 -42.80 -24.91 -0.92
CA ILE A 23 -41.34 -25.06 -1.10
C ILE A 23 -40.64 -23.69 -1.04
N SER A 24 -41.15 -22.69 -1.75
CA SER A 24 -40.60 -21.32 -1.73
C SER A 24 -40.63 -20.70 -0.32
N THR A 25 -41.70 -20.97 0.43
CA THR A 25 -41.85 -20.49 1.82
C THR A 25 -40.85 -21.19 2.73
N ILE A 26 -40.67 -22.51 2.61
CA ILE A 26 -39.67 -23.26 3.38
C ILE A 26 -38.25 -22.76 3.08
N ILE A 27 -37.92 -22.50 1.82
CA ILE A 27 -36.62 -21.94 1.41
C ILE A 27 -36.43 -20.53 2.00
N SER A 28 -37.46 -19.69 1.96
CA SER A 28 -37.43 -18.33 2.53
C SER A 28 -37.22 -18.36 4.04
N ILE A 29 -37.86 -19.31 4.73
CA ILE A 29 -37.71 -19.55 6.16
C ILE A 29 -36.27 -20.03 6.47
N LEU A 30 -35.71 -20.95 5.69
CA LEU A 30 -34.32 -21.39 5.80
C LEU A 30 -33.29 -20.28 5.57
N MET A 31 -33.58 -19.34 4.66
CA MET A 31 -32.79 -18.11 4.48
C MET A 31 -32.88 -17.21 5.72
N LEU A 32 -34.08 -17.01 6.27
CA LEU A 32 -34.34 -16.18 7.44
C LEU A 32 -33.70 -16.70 8.73
N PHE A 33 -33.64 -18.03 8.91
CA PHE A 33 -32.99 -18.65 10.08
C PHE A 33 -31.45 -18.62 10.06
N GLY A 34 -30.83 -17.90 9.11
CA GLY A 34 -29.38 -17.66 9.09
C GLY A 34 -28.55 -18.83 8.56
N TYR A 35 -29.17 -19.90 8.03
CA TYR A 35 -28.43 -21.01 7.42
C TYR A 35 -27.68 -20.57 6.15
N ALA A 36 -28.33 -19.71 5.35
CA ALA A 36 -27.70 -19.06 4.19
C ALA A 36 -26.50 -18.18 4.60
N GLN A 37 -26.62 -17.49 5.73
CA GLN A 37 -25.58 -16.61 6.27
C GLN A 37 -24.34 -17.40 6.72
N GLN A 38 -24.52 -18.55 7.37
CA GLN A 38 -23.40 -19.43 7.74
C GLN A 38 -22.67 -19.99 6.52
N LEU A 39 -23.41 -20.38 5.47
CA LEU A 39 -22.82 -20.86 4.23
C LEU A 39 -22.03 -19.74 3.52
N GLN A 40 -22.60 -18.53 3.47
CA GLN A 40 -21.97 -17.34 2.90
C GLN A 40 -20.65 -17.00 3.62
N MET A 41 -20.63 -17.04 4.96
CA MET A 41 -19.39 -16.83 5.73
C MET A 41 -18.29 -17.83 5.39
N ARG A 42 -18.63 -19.12 5.17
CA ARG A 42 -17.63 -20.13 4.77
C ARG A 42 -17.04 -19.84 3.39
N VAL A 43 -17.87 -19.42 2.43
CA VAL A 43 -17.40 -19.04 1.09
C VAL A 43 -16.51 -17.81 1.17
N TRP A 44 -16.94 -16.79 1.93
CA TRP A 44 -16.19 -15.56 2.12
C TRP A 44 -14.85 -15.79 2.79
N LYS A 45 -14.82 -16.59 3.86
CA LYS A 45 -13.60 -17.01 4.54
C LYS A 45 -12.58 -17.57 3.55
N ARG A 46 -12.95 -18.60 2.76
CA ARG A 46 -12.03 -19.25 1.80
C ARG A 46 -11.47 -18.26 0.78
N ASN A 47 -12.31 -17.39 0.25
CA ASN A 47 -11.89 -16.37 -0.71
C ASN A 47 -10.91 -15.37 -0.07
N ILE A 48 -11.19 -14.91 1.15
CA ILE A 48 -10.32 -14.00 1.89
C ILE A 48 -8.99 -14.70 2.22
N GLU A 49 -9.00 -15.95 2.68
CA GLU A 49 -7.79 -16.73 2.97
C GLU A 49 -6.89 -16.90 1.73
N SER A 50 -7.47 -17.19 0.56
CA SER A 50 -6.73 -17.27 -0.70
C SER A 50 -6.02 -15.94 -1.03
N LYS A 51 -6.73 -14.82 -0.89
CA LYS A 51 -6.15 -13.49 -1.13
C LYS A 51 -5.14 -13.08 -0.05
N LEU A 52 -5.37 -13.49 1.19
CA LEU A 52 -4.45 -13.24 2.31
C LEU A 52 -3.11 -13.97 2.09
N SER A 53 -3.13 -15.19 1.55
CA SER A 53 -1.91 -15.91 1.16
C SER A 53 -1.08 -15.15 0.12
N VAL A 54 -1.74 -14.43 -0.80
CA VAL A 54 -1.04 -13.55 -1.76
C VAL A 54 -0.38 -12.38 -1.03
N LEU A 55 -1.10 -11.71 -0.10
CA LEU A 55 -0.55 -10.61 0.70
C LEU A 55 0.65 -11.07 1.55
N GLU A 56 0.53 -12.24 2.18
CA GLU A 56 1.62 -12.88 2.93
C GLU A 56 2.84 -13.12 2.04
N SER A 57 2.63 -13.61 0.82
CA SER A 57 3.72 -13.81 -0.14
C SER A 57 4.42 -12.50 -0.52
N TYR A 58 3.69 -11.39 -0.63
CA TYR A 58 4.27 -10.07 -0.89
C TYR A 58 5.10 -9.57 0.29
N ALA A 59 4.57 -9.67 1.51
CA ALA A 59 5.28 -9.29 2.72
C ALA A 59 6.57 -10.12 2.91
N ARG A 60 6.48 -11.45 2.79
CA ARG A 60 7.63 -12.36 2.92
C ARG A 60 8.70 -12.09 1.87
N ARG A 61 8.32 -12.02 0.59
CA ARG A 61 9.28 -11.78 -0.51
C ARG A 61 9.90 -10.39 -0.44
N SER A 62 9.16 -9.37 0.04
CA SER A 62 9.71 -8.03 0.27
C SER A 62 10.72 -8.02 1.43
N ARG A 63 10.44 -8.76 2.50
CA ARG A 63 11.40 -8.96 3.61
C ARG A 63 12.69 -9.63 3.11
N GLU A 64 12.58 -10.72 2.36
CA GLU A 64 13.73 -11.44 1.79
C GLU A 64 14.58 -10.54 0.87
N ARG A 65 13.92 -9.73 0.02
CA ARG A 65 14.58 -8.76 -0.85
C ARG A 65 15.33 -7.69 -0.05
N THR A 66 14.69 -7.15 0.99
CA THR A 66 15.28 -6.13 1.85
C THR A 66 16.48 -6.71 2.61
N ALA A 67 16.37 -7.93 3.14
CA ALA A 67 17.48 -8.63 3.80
C ALA A 67 18.65 -8.87 2.86
N LYS A 68 18.38 -9.27 1.61
CA LYS A 68 19.41 -9.42 0.59
C LYS A 68 20.12 -8.09 0.32
N TYR A 69 19.37 -7.02 0.04
CA TYR A 69 19.94 -5.70 -0.24
C TYR A 69 20.79 -5.17 0.92
N LEU A 70 20.33 -5.32 2.17
CA LEU A 70 21.07 -4.91 3.36
C LEU A 70 22.41 -5.67 3.51
N ARG A 71 22.45 -6.96 3.17
CA ARG A 71 23.71 -7.73 3.14
C ARG A 71 24.64 -7.22 2.07
N ASP A 72 24.11 -6.93 0.88
CA ASP A 72 24.89 -6.49 -0.27
C ASP A 72 25.59 -5.13 0.02
N ILE A 73 24.97 -4.25 0.80
CA ILE A 73 25.54 -2.95 1.21
C ILE A 73 26.40 -3.04 2.50
N GLY A 74 26.64 -4.24 3.02
CA GLY A 74 27.57 -4.49 4.14
C GLY A 74 26.99 -4.36 5.55
N VAL A 75 25.67 -4.56 5.73
CA VAL A 75 25.07 -4.66 7.08
C VAL A 75 25.28 -6.07 7.65
N GLU A 76 26.00 -6.17 8.77
CA GLU A 76 26.34 -7.46 9.42
C GLU A 76 25.10 -8.22 9.94
N ASN A 77 24.14 -7.52 10.55
CA ASN A 77 22.90 -8.10 11.05
C ASN A 77 21.65 -7.42 10.46
N PRO A 78 21.23 -7.82 9.24
CA PRO A 78 20.04 -7.28 8.59
C PRO A 78 18.74 -7.58 9.35
N GLU A 79 18.66 -8.73 10.02
CA GLU A 79 17.41 -9.19 10.65
C GLU A 79 17.00 -8.34 11.84
N GLU A 80 17.97 -7.86 12.63
CA GLU A 80 17.72 -6.91 13.72
C GLU A 80 17.07 -5.63 13.19
N LEU A 81 17.64 -5.06 12.13
CA LEU A 81 17.16 -3.82 11.53
C LEU A 81 15.77 -4.01 10.92
N ILE A 82 15.57 -5.14 10.22
CA ILE A 82 14.28 -5.52 9.66
C ILE A 82 13.23 -5.71 10.76
N SER A 83 13.57 -6.32 11.89
CA SER A 83 12.64 -6.53 13.01
C SER A 83 12.14 -5.20 13.56
N ILE A 84 13.07 -4.27 13.83
CA ILE A 84 12.76 -2.93 14.32
C ILE A 84 11.88 -2.19 13.29
N ALA A 85 12.28 -2.19 12.02
CA ALA A 85 11.54 -1.50 10.96
C ALA A 85 10.16 -2.13 10.72
N SER A 86 9.99 -3.44 10.88
CA SER A 86 8.71 -4.14 10.68
C SER A 86 7.65 -3.82 11.74
N GLU A 87 8.08 -3.29 12.89
CA GLU A 87 7.23 -2.92 14.02
C GLU A 87 7.12 -1.41 14.20
N TYR A 88 7.86 -0.64 13.41
CA TYR A 88 7.76 0.81 13.43
C TYR A 88 6.39 1.26 12.92
N PHE A 89 5.70 2.10 13.68
CA PHE A 89 4.47 2.75 13.26
C PHE A 89 4.43 4.19 13.79
N THR A 90 3.75 5.05 13.03
CA THR A 90 3.61 6.47 13.35
C THR A 90 2.20 6.74 13.85
N ILE A 91 2.08 7.42 14.99
CA ILE A 91 0.79 7.81 15.56
C ILE A 91 0.38 9.15 14.95
N SER A 92 -0.76 9.16 14.25
CA SER A 92 -1.29 10.39 13.63
C SER A 92 -1.79 11.38 14.69
N PRO A 93 -1.69 12.70 14.43
CA PRO A 93 -2.18 13.71 15.36
C PRO A 93 -3.71 13.64 15.47
N VAL A 94 -4.24 13.97 16.66
CA VAL A 94 -5.69 14.05 16.89
C VAL A 94 -6.27 15.23 16.11
N SER A 95 -7.40 15.01 15.43
CA SER A 95 -7.96 15.90 14.40
C SER A 95 -8.69 17.15 14.91
N ILE A 96 -8.37 17.64 16.11
CA ILE A 96 -9.21 18.65 16.80
C ILE A 96 -9.05 20.08 16.22
N GLU A 97 -7.94 20.43 15.55
CA GLU A 97 -7.74 21.80 15.00
C GLU A 97 -7.03 21.89 13.62
N PRO A 98 -7.69 22.37 12.55
CA PRO A 98 -7.17 22.30 11.16
C PRO A 98 -5.85 23.03 10.89
N ILE A 99 -5.58 24.15 11.56
CA ILE A 99 -4.48 25.07 11.18
C ILE A 99 -3.10 24.55 11.62
N ASP A 100 -3.02 23.90 12.79
CA ASP A 100 -1.76 23.36 13.32
C ASP A 100 -1.58 21.86 13.01
N ILE A 101 -2.64 21.16 12.57
CA ILE A 101 -2.55 19.73 12.21
C ILE A 101 -1.55 19.51 11.08
N ILE A 102 -1.49 20.39 10.06
CA ILE A 102 -0.59 20.21 8.92
C ILE A 102 0.88 20.25 9.38
N ARG A 103 1.26 21.26 10.19
CA ARG A 103 2.61 21.40 10.74
C ARG A 103 2.98 20.25 11.67
N ARG A 104 2.04 19.81 12.51
CA ARG A 104 2.24 18.63 13.38
C ARG A 104 2.41 17.36 12.58
N LEU A 105 1.58 17.14 11.56
CA LEU A 105 1.67 15.99 10.67
C LEU A 105 3.01 15.98 9.94
N GLU A 106 3.42 17.11 9.38
CA GLU A 106 4.72 17.25 8.74
C GLU A 106 5.85 16.86 9.70
N ARG A 107 5.86 17.41 10.91
CA ARG A 107 6.86 17.08 11.94
C ARG A 107 6.86 15.59 12.30
N ILE A 108 5.68 15.00 12.47
CA ILE A 108 5.52 13.58 12.78
C ILE A 108 6.08 12.70 11.65
N LEU A 109 5.77 13.03 10.40
CA LEU A 109 6.29 12.31 9.22
C LEU A 109 7.82 12.45 9.11
N ARG A 110 8.34 13.66 9.32
CA ARG A 110 9.78 13.95 9.28
C ARG A 110 10.55 13.19 10.35
N THR A 111 10.09 13.25 11.60
CA THR A 111 10.70 12.50 12.70
C THR A 111 10.62 10.99 12.46
N GLY A 112 9.55 10.52 11.82
CA GLY A 112 9.42 9.12 11.43
C GLY A 112 10.47 8.67 10.41
N GLU A 113 10.64 9.46 9.35
CA GLU A 113 11.64 9.23 8.31
C GLU A 113 13.07 9.28 8.90
N GLU A 114 13.39 10.35 9.63
CA GLU A 114 14.71 10.58 10.23
C GLU A 114 15.12 9.43 11.15
N ARG A 115 14.17 8.86 11.90
CA ARG A 115 14.47 7.74 12.79
C ARG A 115 14.94 6.49 12.06
N ILE A 116 14.33 6.16 10.93
CA ILE A 116 14.73 5.00 10.12
C ILE A 116 16.05 5.27 9.41
N GLU A 117 16.25 6.50 8.93
CA GLU A 117 17.51 6.94 8.33
C GLU A 117 18.68 6.80 9.31
N GLU A 118 18.54 7.30 10.55
CA GLU A 118 19.55 7.18 11.60
C GLU A 118 19.92 5.72 11.90
N LEU A 119 18.94 4.81 11.92
CA LEU A 119 19.19 3.38 12.15
C LEU A 119 20.02 2.76 11.02
N VAL A 120 19.68 3.09 9.77
CA VAL A 120 20.42 2.62 8.60
C VAL A 120 21.82 3.23 8.57
N GLU A 121 21.98 4.52 8.87
CA GLU A 121 23.29 5.18 8.91
C GLU A 121 24.24 4.57 9.93
N ARG A 122 23.74 4.21 11.13
CA ARG A 122 24.54 3.58 12.18
C ARG A 122 25.03 2.19 11.80
N LYS A 123 24.22 1.43 11.08
CA LYS A 123 24.49 0.02 10.74
C LYS A 123 25.21 -0.14 9.39
N ALA A 124 24.90 0.69 8.39
CA ALA A 124 25.45 0.62 7.03
C ALA A 124 26.58 1.66 6.80
N LYS A 125 27.60 1.68 7.65
CA LYS A 125 28.64 2.74 7.62
C LYS A 125 29.42 2.84 6.30
N LYS A 126 29.60 1.71 5.60
CA LYS A 126 30.39 1.61 4.36
C LYS A 126 29.57 1.90 3.09
N ALA A 127 28.24 1.96 3.19
CA ALA A 127 27.37 2.19 2.06
C ALA A 127 27.37 3.66 1.62
N SER A 128 27.20 3.90 0.32
CA SER A 128 26.99 5.24 -0.23
C SER A 128 25.68 5.85 0.27
N SER A 129 25.55 7.18 0.16
CA SER A 129 24.32 7.89 0.54
C SER A 129 23.10 7.41 -0.26
N ALA A 130 23.28 7.11 -1.55
CA ALA A 130 22.21 6.57 -2.41
C ALA A 130 21.76 5.18 -1.95
N GLU A 131 22.70 4.28 -1.63
CA GLU A 131 22.39 2.93 -1.14
C GLU A 131 21.66 2.96 0.20
N LYS A 132 22.06 3.86 1.11
CA LYS A 132 21.35 4.06 2.38
C LYS A 132 19.89 4.49 2.16
N LYS A 133 19.64 5.44 1.26
CA LYS A 133 18.27 5.90 0.92
C LYS A 133 17.42 4.80 0.30
N ILE A 134 18.02 3.97 -0.57
CA ILE A 134 17.35 2.79 -1.13
C ILE A 134 16.98 1.80 0.00
N ALA A 135 17.90 1.52 0.92
CA ALA A 135 17.64 0.64 2.06
C ALA A 135 16.48 1.16 2.94
N VAL A 136 16.47 2.45 3.29
CA VAL A 136 15.39 3.09 4.05
C VAL A 136 14.03 2.91 3.35
N THR A 137 14.00 3.08 2.03
CA THR A 137 12.77 2.93 1.25
C THR A 137 12.31 1.47 1.21
N LEU A 138 13.22 0.51 1.02
CA LEU A 138 12.89 -0.92 1.03
C LEU A 138 12.31 -1.37 2.38
N LEU A 139 12.89 -0.90 3.49
CA LEU A 139 12.39 -1.14 4.84
C LEU A 139 10.97 -0.58 5.02
N SER A 140 10.72 0.63 4.51
CA SER A 140 9.42 1.27 4.57
C SER A 140 8.37 0.49 3.78
N ILE A 141 8.70 0.06 2.55
CA ILE A 141 7.79 -0.74 1.73
C ILE A 141 7.50 -2.10 2.39
N MET A 142 8.52 -2.75 2.93
CA MET A 142 8.38 -4.00 3.66
C MET A 142 7.45 -3.83 4.87
N ASN A 143 7.63 -2.76 5.66
CA ASN A 143 6.75 -2.43 6.79
C ASN A 143 5.29 -2.26 6.33
N VAL A 144 5.05 -1.50 5.27
CA VAL A 144 3.70 -1.27 4.73
C VAL A 144 3.04 -2.59 4.30
N LEU A 145 3.77 -3.46 3.58
CA LEU A 145 3.24 -4.77 3.17
C LEU A 145 2.93 -5.67 4.37
N ASN A 146 3.79 -5.65 5.40
CA ASN A 146 3.58 -6.37 6.65
C ASN A 146 2.35 -5.85 7.40
N MET A 147 2.17 -4.53 7.47
CA MET A 147 1.02 -3.89 8.10
C MET A 147 -0.28 -4.25 7.38
N ILE A 148 -0.30 -4.21 6.03
CA ILE A 148 -1.47 -4.63 5.23
C ILE A 148 -1.84 -6.09 5.51
N TYR A 149 -0.84 -7.00 5.50
CA TYR A 149 -1.07 -8.41 5.81
C TYR A 149 -1.65 -8.61 7.22
N LYS A 150 -1.04 -8.00 8.25
CA LYS A 150 -1.50 -8.07 9.64
C LYS A 150 -2.91 -7.52 9.80
N TYR A 151 -3.23 -6.39 9.17
CA TYR A 151 -4.54 -5.76 9.22
C TYR A 151 -5.64 -6.65 8.64
N VAL A 152 -5.45 -7.16 7.41
CA VAL A 152 -6.42 -8.05 6.77
C VAL A 152 -6.59 -9.34 7.57
N ARG A 153 -5.49 -9.93 8.05
CA ARG A 153 -5.53 -11.13 8.90
C ARG A 153 -6.30 -10.87 10.20
N HIS A 154 -6.08 -9.72 10.83
CA HIS A 154 -6.75 -9.34 12.06
C HIS A 154 -8.26 -9.22 11.87
N ILE A 155 -8.72 -8.51 10.83
CA ILE A 155 -10.15 -8.38 10.53
C ILE A 155 -10.79 -9.73 10.19
N LEU A 156 -10.10 -10.59 9.43
CA LEU A 156 -10.58 -11.95 9.16
C LEU A 156 -10.79 -12.73 10.45
N LEU A 157 -9.79 -12.79 11.33
CA LEU A 157 -9.88 -13.52 12.60
C LEU A 157 -10.96 -12.93 13.52
N TRP A 158 -11.08 -11.60 13.55
CA TRP A 158 -12.10 -10.92 14.34
C TRP A 158 -13.52 -11.18 13.82
N GLY A 159 -13.73 -11.11 12.51
CA GLY A 159 -15.01 -11.43 11.87
C GLY A 159 -15.43 -12.89 12.08
N LEU A 160 -14.46 -13.82 12.06
CA LEU A 160 -14.72 -15.23 12.38
C LEU A 160 -15.05 -15.46 13.86
N LYS A 161 -14.30 -14.82 14.78
CA LYS A 161 -14.52 -14.97 16.23
C LYS A 161 -15.85 -14.37 16.69
N THR A 162 -16.29 -13.29 16.06
CA THR A 162 -17.58 -12.63 16.37
C THR A 162 -18.76 -13.20 15.58
N GLU A 163 -18.51 -14.19 14.71
CA GLU A 163 -19.50 -14.75 13.76
C GLU A 163 -20.26 -13.66 13.00
N ASN A 164 -19.57 -12.56 12.67
CA ASN A 164 -20.17 -11.39 12.07
C ASN A 164 -19.96 -11.40 10.54
N PRO A 165 -20.97 -11.74 9.74
CA PRO A 165 -20.84 -11.76 8.29
C PRO A 165 -20.68 -10.37 7.71
N LEU A 166 -21.24 -9.33 8.31
CA LEU A 166 -21.11 -7.97 7.77
C LEU A 166 -19.64 -7.54 7.71
N LEU A 167 -18.86 -7.86 8.76
CA LEU A 167 -17.41 -7.60 8.78
C LEU A 167 -16.67 -8.40 7.70
N LEU A 168 -17.00 -9.68 7.52
CA LEU A 168 -16.39 -10.53 6.49
C LEU A 168 -16.76 -10.07 5.08
N GLY A 169 -18.01 -9.66 4.86
CA GLY A 169 -18.49 -9.12 3.60
C GLY A 169 -17.80 -7.80 3.25
N GLN A 170 -17.70 -6.88 4.21
CA GLN A 170 -16.97 -5.62 4.03
C GLN A 170 -15.51 -5.88 3.63
N LEU A 171 -14.82 -6.79 4.34
CA LEU A 171 -13.45 -7.16 4.02
C LEU A 171 -13.36 -7.75 2.62
N MET A 172 -14.27 -8.66 2.25
CA MET A 172 -14.32 -9.26 0.91
C MET A 172 -14.40 -8.19 -0.18
N PHE A 173 -15.29 -7.21 -0.05
CA PHE A 173 -15.49 -6.17 -1.07
C PHE A 173 -14.30 -5.21 -1.18
N GLN A 174 -13.61 -4.94 -0.07
CA GLN A 174 -12.43 -4.07 -0.07
C GLN A 174 -11.15 -4.78 -0.53
N LEU A 175 -11.09 -6.12 -0.40
CA LEU A 175 -9.89 -6.91 -0.64
C LEU A 175 -9.25 -6.74 -2.03
N PRO A 176 -10.01 -6.62 -3.14
CA PRO A 176 -9.44 -6.37 -4.46
C PRO A 176 -8.66 -5.05 -4.52
N LEU A 177 -9.16 -3.99 -3.89
CA LEU A 177 -8.48 -2.70 -3.82
C LEU A 177 -7.22 -2.79 -2.97
N ILE A 178 -7.31 -3.43 -1.79
CA ILE A 178 -6.16 -3.65 -0.90
C ILE A 178 -5.07 -4.46 -1.62
N LEU A 179 -5.43 -5.52 -2.34
CA LEU A 179 -4.49 -6.31 -3.14
C LEU A 179 -3.82 -5.50 -4.23
N ARG A 180 -4.55 -4.60 -4.89
CA ARG A 180 -3.99 -3.74 -5.93
C ARG A 180 -2.97 -2.78 -5.33
N ILE A 181 -3.28 -2.16 -4.20
CA ILE A 181 -2.36 -1.29 -3.45
C ILE A 181 -1.11 -2.07 -3.03
N ALA A 182 -1.29 -3.23 -2.41
CA ALA A 182 -0.17 -4.08 -1.98
C ALA A 182 0.69 -4.55 -3.16
N ARG A 183 0.08 -4.89 -4.30
CA ARG A 183 0.82 -5.24 -5.53
C ARG A 183 1.68 -4.08 -6.01
N SER A 184 1.17 -2.84 -6.01
CA SER A 184 1.95 -1.66 -6.41
C SER A 184 3.19 -1.48 -5.53
N TYR A 185 3.04 -1.61 -4.20
CA TYR A 185 4.18 -1.58 -3.28
C TYR A 185 5.17 -2.71 -3.55
N TYR A 186 4.67 -3.93 -3.77
CA TYR A 186 5.52 -5.09 -4.06
C TYR A 186 6.32 -4.91 -5.35
N GLU A 187 5.71 -4.46 -6.44
CA GLU A 187 6.40 -4.18 -7.70
C GLU A 187 7.37 -3.01 -7.55
N ALA A 188 7.00 -1.96 -6.80
CA ALA A 188 7.90 -0.84 -6.51
C ALA A 188 9.17 -1.29 -5.77
N SER A 189 9.06 -2.22 -4.82
CA SER A 189 10.24 -2.76 -4.12
C SER A 189 11.25 -3.45 -5.05
N LYS A 190 10.82 -3.97 -6.21
CA LYS A 190 11.74 -4.54 -7.21
C LYS A 190 12.49 -3.42 -7.93
N GLY A 191 11.79 -2.39 -8.39
CA GLY A 191 12.40 -1.25 -9.09
C GLY A 191 13.38 -0.47 -8.21
N ILE A 192 13.01 -0.23 -6.95
CA ILE A 192 13.87 0.48 -5.98
C ILE A 192 15.14 -0.31 -5.66
N ALA A 193 15.06 -1.63 -5.51
CA ALA A 193 16.24 -2.46 -5.28
C ALA A 193 17.26 -2.37 -6.44
N ASP A 194 16.77 -2.18 -7.67
CA ASP A 194 17.59 -1.97 -8.87
C ASP A 194 18.02 -0.49 -9.07
N GLY A 195 17.64 0.42 -8.16
CA GLY A 195 17.90 1.87 -8.30
C GLY A 195 17.12 2.55 -9.42
N ARG A 196 16.03 1.95 -9.90
CA ARG A 196 15.19 2.54 -10.96
C ARG A 196 14.28 3.62 -10.36
N PRO A 197 14.14 4.79 -11.02
CA PRO A 197 13.21 5.81 -10.55
C PRO A 197 11.76 5.31 -10.64
N ILE A 198 10.95 5.63 -9.63
CA ILE A 198 9.54 5.25 -9.55
C ILE A 198 8.69 6.52 -9.43
N GLY A 199 7.65 6.61 -10.26
CA GLY A 199 6.73 7.76 -10.29
C GLY A 199 6.99 8.70 -11.47
N ASP A 200 6.70 9.98 -11.29
CA ASP A 200 6.95 11.01 -12.30
C ASP A 200 8.44 11.35 -12.38
N ALA A 201 9.17 10.51 -13.11
CA ALA A 201 10.57 10.75 -13.38
C ALA A 201 10.80 11.78 -14.49
N ALA A 202 9.77 12.15 -15.27
CA ALA A 202 9.94 13.01 -16.44
C ALA A 202 10.45 14.40 -16.04
N GLY A 203 9.86 15.01 -15.01
CA GLY A 203 10.30 16.30 -14.47
C GLY A 203 11.75 16.28 -13.97
N PRO A 204 12.11 15.43 -12.99
CA PRO A 204 13.48 15.34 -12.48
C PRO A 204 14.53 14.96 -13.53
N LEU A 205 14.19 14.09 -14.49
CA LEU A 205 15.08 13.72 -15.59
C LEU A 205 15.26 14.86 -16.58
N PHE A 206 14.20 15.61 -16.90
CA PHE A 206 14.29 16.80 -17.73
C PHE A 206 15.11 17.91 -17.06
N ALA A 207 14.90 18.13 -15.77
CA ALA A 207 15.73 19.04 -14.98
C ALA A 207 17.21 18.63 -15.02
N TYR A 208 17.51 17.33 -14.82
CA TYR A 208 18.86 16.81 -14.93
C TYR A 208 19.44 16.95 -16.36
N TYR A 209 18.62 16.75 -17.39
CA TYR A 209 19.02 16.96 -18.78
C TYR A 209 19.42 18.42 -19.03
N LEU A 210 18.60 19.38 -18.59
CA LEU A 210 18.91 20.82 -18.69
C LEU A 210 20.19 21.17 -17.93
N MET A 211 20.38 20.65 -16.72
CA MET A 211 21.60 20.87 -15.92
C MET A 211 22.89 20.38 -16.59
N ASN A 212 22.79 19.44 -17.53
CA ASN A 212 23.93 18.92 -18.30
C ASN A 212 24.10 19.60 -19.65
N LYS A 213 23.05 20.20 -20.21
CA LYS A 213 23.07 20.86 -21.52
C LYS A 213 23.40 22.35 -21.43
N LEU A 214 22.94 23.03 -20.39
CA LEU A 214 23.11 24.47 -20.24
C LEU A 214 24.46 24.80 -19.58
N PRO A 215 25.13 25.88 -20.01
CA PRO A 215 26.31 26.41 -19.32
C PRO A 215 26.01 26.60 -17.84
N ARG A 216 26.80 25.94 -16.99
CA ARG A 216 26.62 26.01 -15.54
C ARG A 216 27.38 27.23 -15.01
N ILE A 217 26.67 28.08 -14.28
CA ILE A 217 27.21 29.23 -13.56
C ILE A 217 27.59 28.80 -12.14
N GLU A 218 26.72 28.03 -11.47
CA GLU A 218 26.91 27.61 -10.08
C GLU A 218 26.25 26.24 -9.78
N GLY A 219 26.80 25.49 -8.82
CA GLY A 219 26.23 24.23 -8.32
C GLY A 219 26.75 22.95 -8.99
N PRO A 220 26.13 21.78 -8.70
CA PRO A 220 24.99 21.58 -7.82
C PRO A 220 25.35 21.72 -6.34
N ILE A 221 24.55 22.47 -5.58
CA ILE A 221 24.67 22.62 -4.12
C ILE A 221 23.37 22.13 -3.48
N GLU A 222 23.48 21.48 -2.32
CA GLU A 222 22.32 21.06 -1.54
C GLU A 222 21.79 22.25 -0.72
N ILE A 223 20.54 22.64 -0.98
CA ILE A 223 19.88 23.82 -0.37
C ILE A 223 18.88 23.42 0.73
N ALA A 224 18.29 22.24 0.60
CA ALA A 224 17.37 21.64 1.58
C ALA A 224 17.58 20.12 1.59
N LYS A 225 16.94 19.40 2.53
CA LYS A 225 17.10 17.93 2.68
C LYS A 225 16.86 17.24 1.34
N ASP A 226 17.86 16.51 0.86
CA ASP A 226 17.83 15.77 -0.41
C ASP A 226 17.41 16.63 -1.62
N THR A 227 17.71 17.94 -1.62
CA THR A 227 17.33 18.89 -2.67
C THR A 227 18.53 19.69 -3.13
N ILE A 228 18.82 19.62 -4.43
CA ILE A 228 19.91 20.33 -5.04
C ILE A 228 19.40 21.44 -5.95
N TYR A 229 20.13 22.55 -5.98
CA TYR A 229 19.94 23.59 -6.97
C TYR A 229 21.21 23.82 -7.79
N SER A 230 21.03 24.40 -8.96
CA SER A 230 22.09 24.84 -9.85
C SER A 230 21.64 26.05 -10.65
N VAL A 231 22.58 26.93 -10.97
CA VAL A 231 22.32 28.14 -11.75
C VAL A 231 22.96 27.97 -13.12
N HIS A 232 22.17 28.22 -14.16
CA HIS A 232 22.56 28.03 -15.55
C HIS A 232 22.26 29.27 -16.38
N GLU A 233 22.93 29.39 -17.52
CA GLU A 233 22.63 30.42 -18.51
C GLU A 233 21.81 29.84 -19.68
N LEU A 234 20.72 30.51 -20.03
CA LEU A 234 19.92 30.20 -21.21
C LEU A 234 19.52 31.52 -21.88
N GLU A 235 19.98 31.73 -23.12
CA GLU A 235 19.62 32.91 -23.92
C GLU A 235 19.87 34.25 -23.19
N GLY A 236 21.00 34.37 -22.49
CA GLY A 236 21.35 35.56 -21.70
C GLY A 236 20.54 35.74 -20.41
N ARG A 237 19.71 34.77 -20.03
CA ARG A 237 18.97 34.75 -18.75
C ARG A 237 19.57 33.72 -17.80
N LYS A 238 19.62 34.07 -16.53
CA LYS A 238 19.94 33.12 -15.46
C LYS A 238 18.71 32.27 -15.15
N VAL A 239 18.87 30.95 -15.22
CA VAL A 239 17.85 29.96 -14.89
C VAL A 239 18.31 29.17 -13.68
N VAL A 240 17.49 29.14 -12.64
CA VAL A 240 17.73 28.33 -11.44
C VAL A 240 16.97 27.02 -11.60
N ILE A 241 17.70 25.90 -11.58
CA ILE A 241 17.13 24.56 -11.68
C ILE A 241 17.23 23.91 -10.31
N VAL A 242 16.07 23.58 -9.72
CA VAL A 242 15.94 22.88 -8.43
C VAL A 242 15.39 21.48 -8.68
N LYS A 243 16.02 20.46 -8.09
CA LYS A 243 15.53 19.08 -8.15
C LYS A 243 15.93 18.25 -6.93
N ALA A 244 15.24 17.13 -6.72
CA ALA A 244 15.66 16.13 -5.73
C ALA A 244 17.05 15.53 -6.05
N LYS A 245 17.79 15.18 -5.00
CA LYS A 245 19.13 14.58 -5.05
C LYS A 245 19.04 13.10 -5.39
N GLY A 246 19.42 12.74 -6.62
CA GLY A 246 19.48 11.36 -7.12
C GLY A 246 20.92 10.83 -7.22
N PRO A 247 21.13 9.52 -7.45
CA PRO A 247 20.17 8.49 -7.89
C PRO A 247 19.44 7.72 -6.76
N GLY A 248 19.43 8.23 -5.52
CA GLY A 248 18.69 7.60 -4.41
C GLY A 248 17.16 7.70 -4.56
N SER A 249 16.43 6.89 -3.79
CA SER A 249 14.97 6.97 -3.66
C SER A 249 14.57 8.15 -2.77
N THR A 250 14.76 9.37 -3.28
CA THR A 250 14.47 10.62 -2.59
C THR A 250 13.37 11.39 -3.30
N VAL A 251 12.52 12.05 -2.52
CA VAL A 251 11.51 12.99 -3.02
C VAL A 251 11.99 14.44 -2.94
N GLY A 252 12.99 14.72 -2.09
CA GLY A 252 13.46 16.07 -1.81
C GLY A 252 12.37 16.94 -1.16
N ARG A 253 12.69 18.21 -0.99
CA ARG A 253 11.85 19.26 -0.42
C ARG A 253 12.01 20.55 -1.22
N PRO A 254 11.55 20.57 -2.48
CA PRO A 254 11.65 21.76 -3.32
C PRO A 254 10.88 22.95 -2.75
N GLY A 255 9.82 22.74 -1.94
CA GLY A 255 9.12 23.83 -1.26
C GLY A 255 10.01 24.61 -0.30
N GLU A 256 10.80 23.92 0.54
CA GLU A 256 11.78 24.53 1.45
C GLU A 256 12.93 25.23 0.68
N ALA A 257 13.14 24.91 -0.59
CA ALA A 257 14.20 25.48 -1.41
C ALA A 257 13.81 26.78 -2.12
N VAL A 258 12.52 27.11 -2.16
CA VAL A 258 11.96 28.29 -2.87
C VAL A 258 11.46 29.35 -1.88
N GLU A 259 11.24 28.98 -0.61
CA GLU A 259 11.04 29.92 0.51
C GLU A 259 12.36 30.61 0.90
#